data_AF-X6L9M1-F1
#
_entry.id   AF-X6L9M1-F1
#
_cell.length_a   1.000
_cell.length_b   1.000
_cell.length_c   1.000
_cell.angle_alpha   90.00
_cell.angle_beta   90.00
_cell.angle_gamma   90.00
#
_symmetry.space_group_name_H-M   'P 1'
#
loop_
_entity.id
_entity.type
_entity.pdbx_description
1 polymer ?
#
loop_
_entity_poly.entity_id
_entity_poly.type
_entity_poly.pdbx_seq_one_letter_code
_entity_poly.pdbx_strand_id
1 'polypeptide(L)'
;MEQFQDTIEKQIISRTWNLCKGNSDDVIMILSFVVENKLKLKQQQNLVKLLEEFDKHDKETILRTWKQSNQIYLDTSLKLMEISSTYDINKLKIAQKITKESNELKIMREMCLYILWNILYYPKIMKYRQININSFYKILTQKCYQFNVNIDTLFANMQYLLIEYGFQKGNDGNLYYYDTQFLLWKYYIKWIGQQPMCYLFIYN
;
A
#
# COMPACT_ATOMS: atom_id res chain seq x y z
N MET A 1 -15.13 -8.08 -21.95
CA MET A 1 -14.03 -7.36 -21.26
C MET A 1 -13.73 -6.03 -21.93
N GLU A 2 -13.60 -5.96 -23.26
CA GLU A 2 -13.36 -4.71 -24.02
C GLU A 2 -14.36 -3.59 -23.73
N GLN A 3 -15.66 -3.89 -23.73
CA GLN A 3 -16.73 -2.91 -23.48
C GLN A 3 -16.62 -2.19 -22.11
N PHE A 4 -16.06 -2.87 -21.11
CA PHE A 4 -15.89 -2.32 -19.77
C PHE A 4 -14.69 -1.37 -19.70
N GLN A 5 -13.63 -1.69 -20.46
CA GLN A 5 -12.43 -0.86 -20.57
C GLN A 5 -12.72 0.44 -21.34
N ASP A 6 -13.46 0.35 -22.45
CA ASP A 6 -13.97 1.50 -23.21
C ASP A 6 -14.78 2.48 -22.34
N THR A 7 -15.60 1.94 -21.44
CA THR A 7 -16.44 2.76 -20.56
C THR A 7 -15.58 3.55 -19.56
N ILE A 8 -14.52 2.94 -19.05
CA ILE A 8 -13.65 3.57 -18.06
C ILE A 8 -12.73 4.62 -18.73
N GLU A 9 -12.20 4.34 -19.92
CA GLU A 9 -11.41 5.31 -20.68
C GLU A 9 -12.23 6.57 -21.01
N LYS A 10 -13.49 6.40 -21.43
CA LYS A 10 -14.42 7.52 -21.65
C LYS A 10 -14.68 8.34 -20.37
N GLN A 11 -14.80 7.68 -19.22
CA GLN A 11 -14.96 8.37 -17.95
C GLN A 11 -13.73 9.21 -17.57
N ILE A 12 -12.52 8.69 -17.81
CA ILE A 12 -11.27 9.42 -17.53
C ILE A 12 -11.17 10.65 -18.44
N ILE A 13 -11.41 10.48 -19.74
CA ILE A 13 -11.39 11.58 -20.72
C ILE A 13 -12.42 12.65 -20.33
N SER A 14 -13.65 12.24 -20.01
CA SER A 14 -14.72 13.18 -19.61
C SER A 14 -14.38 13.92 -18.32
N ARG A 15 -13.80 13.24 -17.32
CA ARG A 15 -13.35 13.89 -16.08
C ARG A 15 -12.23 14.89 -16.32
N THR A 16 -11.22 14.51 -17.09
CA THR A 16 -10.12 15.42 -17.47
C THR A 16 -10.64 16.63 -18.23
N TRP A 17 -11.58 16.45 -19.16
CA TRP A 17 -12.21 17.55 -19.88
C TRP A 17 -12.92 18.54 -18.94
N ASN A 18 -13.71 18.02 -18.01
CA ASN A 18 -14.42 18.83 -17.02
C ASN A 18 -13.46 19.56 -16.07
N LEU A 19 -12.42 18.89 -15.61
CA LEU A 19 -11.34 19.45 -14.78
C LEU A 19 -10.67 20.65 -15.44
N CYS A 20 -10.34 20.52 -16.72
CA CYS A 20 -9.71 21.58 -17.50
C CYS A 20 -10.70 22.67 -17.93
N LYS A 21 -11.98 22.59 -17.52
CA LYS A 21 -13.05 23.54 -17.91
C LYS A 21 -13.13 23.72 -19.43
N GLY A 22 -12.84 22.66 -20.18
CA GLY A 22 -12.80 22.69 -21.64
C GLY A 22 -11.55 23.32 -22.27
N ASN A 23 -10.50 23.65 -21.51
CA ASN A 23 -9.22 24.09 -22.06
C ASN A 23 -8.54 22.93 -22.80
N SER A 24 -8.49 23.00 -24.12
CA SER A 24 -7.90 21.97 -24.98
C SER A 24 -6.43 21.71 -24.69
N ASP A 25 -5.66 22.75 -24.36
CA ASP A 25 -4.21 22.64 -24.19
C ASP A 25 -3.88 21.85 -22.92
N ASP A 26 -4.59 22.14 -21.82
CA ASP A 26 -4.44 21.40 -20.56
C ASP A 26 -4.89 19.93 -20.70
N VAL A 27 -5.98 19.68 -21.43
CA VAL A 27 -6.47 18.33 -21.69
C VAL A 27 -5.44 17.55 -22.51
N ILE A 28 -4.94 18.14 -23.59
CA ILE A 28 -3.92 17.52 -24.43
C ILE A 28 -2.67 17.23 -23.62
N MET A 29 -2.22 18.17 -22.79
CA MET A 29 -1.05 17.97 -21.92
C MET A 29 -1.23 16.78 -20.97
N ILE A 30 -2.37 16.69 -20.27
CA ILE A 30 -2.64 15.61 -19.31
C ILE A 30 -2.75 14.26 -20.03
N LEU A 31 -3.50 14.19 -21.14
CA LEU A 31 -3.68 12.95 -21.88
C LEU A 31 -2.38 12.48 -22.54
N SER A 32 -1.59 13.40 -23.10
CA SER A 32 -0.28 13.08 -23.67
C SER A 32 0.66 12.52 -22.59
N PHE A 33 0.67 13.14 -21.41
CA PHE A 33 1.43 12.64 -20.27
C PHE A 33 1.02 11.21 -19.86
N VAL A 34 -0.29 10.92 -19.82
CA VAL A 34 -0.82 9.58 -19.50
C VAL A 34 -0.30 8.53 -20.49
N VAL A 35 -0.34 8.85 -21.78
CA VAL A 35 0.10 7.96 -22.87
C VAL A 35 1.61 7.75 -22.84
N GLU A 36 2.39 8.83 -22.77
CA GLU A 36 3.85 8.80 -22.76
C GLU A 36 4.42 8.01 -21.58
N ASN A 37 3.81 8.15 -20.40
CA ASN A 37 4.24 7.48 -19.18
C ASN A 37 3.60 6.10 -18.99
N LYS A 38 2.79 5.63 -19.96
CA LYS A 38 2.13 4.31 -19.95
C LYS A 38 1.41 4.03 -18.62
N LEU A 39 0.66 5.01 -18.12
CA LEU A 39 0.02 4.90 -16.81
C LEU A 39 -1.04 3.79 -16.83
N LYS A 40 -1.01 2.89 -15.84
CA LYS A 40 -2.06 1.89 -15.64
C LYS A 40 -3.35 2.57 -15.17
N LEU A 41 -4.49 1.92 -15.38
CA LEU A 41 -5.79 2.47 -15.03
C LEU A 41 -5.87 3.07 -13.61
N LYS A 42 -5.34 2.36 -12.62
CA LYS A 42 -5.33 2.85 -11.23
C LYS A 42 -4.50 4.12 -11.05
N GLN A 43 -3.38 4.24 -11.77
CA GLN A 43 -2.54 5.42 -11.77
C GLN A 43 -3.22 6.60 -12.45
N GLN A 44 -3.95 6.37 -13.54
CA GLN A 44 -4.74 7.41 -14.21
C GLN A 44 -5.84 7.96 -13.29
N GLN A 45 -6.59 7.09 -12.60
CA GLN A 45 -7.60 7.50 -11.62
C GLN A 45 -7.00 8.32 -10.47
N ASN A 46 -5.84 7.90 -9.98
CA ASN A 46 -5.12 8.61 -8.92
C ASN A 46 -4.61 9.98 -9.41
N LEU A 47 -4.13 10.07 -10.65
CA LEU A 47 -3.70 11.34 -11.24
C LEU A 47 -4.86 12.33 -11.40
N VAL A 48 -6.01 11.87 -11.91
CA VAL A 48 -7.23 12.69 -12.02
C VAL A 48 -7.64 13.24 -10.65
N LYS A 49 -7.63 12.41 -9.60
CA LYS A 49 -7.91 12.86 -8.22
C LYS A 49 -6.94 13.93 -7.74
N LEU A 50 -5.63 13.79 -8.00
CA LEU A 50 -4.66 14.83 -7.65
C LEU A 50 -4.95 16.15 -8.37
N LEU A 51 -5.32 16.08 -9.65
CA LEU A 51 -5.67 17.26 -10.44
C LEU A 51 -6.95 17.95 -9.93
N GLU A 52 -7.90 17.18 -9.36
CA GLU A 52 -9.10 17.68 -8.68
C GLU A 52 -8.74 18.34 -7.33
N GLU A 53 -8.00 17.64 -6.47
CA GLU A 53 -7.66 18.12 -5.12
C GLU A 53 -6.78 19.37 -5.14
N PHE A 54 -5.84 19.43 -6.08
CA PHE A 54 -4.87 20.52 -6.21
C PHE A 54 -5.19 21.42 -7.41
N ASP A 55 -6.47 21.58 -7.78
CA ASP A 55 -6.88 22.35 -8.98
C ASP A 55 -6.31 23.79 -9.01
N LYS A 56 -6.03 24.36 -7.83
CA LYS A 56 -5.39 25.68 -7.66
C LYS A 56 -3.93 25.74 -8.09
N HIS A 57 -3.27 24.61 -8.26
CA HIS A 57 -1.90 24.52 -8.77
C HIS A 57 -1.90 24.38 -10.28
N ASP A 58 -0.83 24.88 -10.91
CA ASP A 58 -0.62 24.68 -12.33
C ASP A 58 -0.48 23.18 -12.62
N LYS A 59 -1.14 22.75 -13.70
CA LYS A 59 -1.21 21.33 -14.08
C LYS A 59 0.18 20.78 -14.35
N GLU A 60 1.09 21.60 -14.88
CA GLU A 60 2.49 21.24 -15.09
C GLU A 60 3.20 20.87 -13.79
N THR A 61 3.05 21.65 -12.71
CA THR A 61 3.62 21.35 -11.40
C THR A 61 3.06 20.08 -10.81
N ILE A 62 1.75 19.81 -10.95
CA ILE A 62 1.14 18.55 -10.52
C ILE A 62 1.74 17.37 -11.27
N LEU A 63 1.81 17.43 -12.60
CA LEU A 63 2.34 16.36 -13.45
C LEU A 63 3.84 16.11 -13.21
N ARG A 64 4.62 17.18 -13.04
CA ARG A 64 6.04 17.11 -12.70
C ARG A 64 6.26 16.47 -11.34
N THR A 65 5.49 16.88 -10.33
CA THR A 65 5.59 16.34 -8.96
C THR A 65 5.18 14.87 -8.91
N TRP A 66 4.15 14.49 -9.69
CA TRP A 66 3.72 13.11 -9.88
C TRP A 66 4.84 12.25 -10.46
N LYS A 67 5.50 12.74 -11.52
CA LYS A 67 6.64 12.04 -12.14
C LYS A 67 7.82 11.87 -11.17
N GLN A 68 8.19 12.93 -10.46
CA GLN A 68 9.29 12.92 -9.48
C GLN A 68 9.01 12.04 -8.24
N SER A 69 7.75 11.67 -8.02
CA SER A 69 7.32 10.83 -6.90
C SER A 69 7.02 9.41 -7.35
N ASN A 70 7.65 8.95 -8.44
CA ASN A 70 7.48 7.62 -9.01
C ASN A 70 6.02 7.26 -9.28
N GLN A 71 5.17 8.25 -9.55
CA GLN A 71 3.74 8.06 -9.82
C GLN A 71 3.01 7.43 -8.61
N ILE A 72 3.46 7.74 -7.40
CA ILE A 72 2.84 7.34 -6.14
C ILE A 72 1.97 8.50 -5.65
N TYR A 73 0.67 8.24 -5.51
CA TYR A 73 -0.34 9.22 -5.10
C TYR A 73 0.01 9.94 -3.81
N LEU A 74 0.35 9.17 -2.78
CA LEU A 74 0.59 9.70 -1.45
C LEU A 74 1.83 10.59 -1.42
N ASP A 75 2.93 10.12 -2.00
CA ASP A 75 4.18 10.88 -2.09
C ASP A 75 3.97 12.18 -2.89
N THR A 76 3.17 12.12 -3.95
CA THR A 76 2.85 13.30 -4.76
C THR A 76 1.99 14.29 -4.00
N SER A 77 0.91 13.83 -3.37
CA SER A 77 -0.01 14.67 -2.58
C SER A 77 0.74 15.37 -1.43
N LEU A 78 1.61 14.66 -0.71
CA LEU A 78 2.41 15.25 0.37
C LEU A 78 3.37 16.34 -0.13
N LYS A 79 4.03 16.12 -1.27
CA LYS A 79 4.90 17.15 -1.88
C LYS A 79 4.10 18.35 -2.40
N LEU A 80 2.93 18.11 -3.00
CA LEU A 80 2.06 19.19 -3.44
C LEU A 80 1.57 20.01 -2.25
N MET A 81 1.16 19.37 -1.14
CA MET A 81 0.80 20.07 0.11
C MET A 81 1.96 20.88 0.69
N GLU A 82 3.19 20.36 0.63
CA GLU A 82 4.40 21.08 1.05
C GLU A 82 4.61 22.33 0.18
N ILE A 83 4.45 22.21 -1.13
CA ILE A 83 4.52 23.33 -2.08
C ILE A 83 3.40 24.34 -1.84
N SER A 84 2.18 23.89 -1.49
CA SER A 84 1.01 24.77 -1.32
C SER A 84 1.15 25.79 -0.19
N SER A 85 2.13 25.68 0.72
CA SER A 85 2.33 26.58 1.89
C SER A 85 1.10 26.72 2.82
N THR A 86 0.04 25.94 2.60
CA THR A 86 -1.23 25.97 3.36
C THR A 86 -1.26 25.00 4.52
N TYR A 87 -0.25 24.12 4.64
CA TYR A 87 -0.22 23.06 5.64
C TYR A 87 0.88 23.27 6.67
N ASP A 88 0.57 23.01 7.93
CA ASP A 88 1.55 23.02 9.01
C ASP A 88 2.65 21.99 8.73
N ILE A 89 3.87 22.47 8.55
CA ILE A 89 5.07 21.66 8.27
C ILE A 89 5.25 20.55 9.31
N ASN A 90 4.86 20.78 10.57
CA ASN A 90 4.93 19.74 11.61
C ASN A 90 3.89 18.64 11.40
N LYS A 91 2.66 19.00 10.99
CA LYS A 91 1.64 18.00 10.62
C LYS A 91 2.05 17.21 9.38
N LEU A 92 2.69 17.85 8.39
CA LEU A 92 3.23 17.17 7.21
C LEU A 92 4.37 16.21 7.58
N LYS A 93 5.30 16.60 8.45
CA LYS A 93 6.36 15.72 8.96
C LYS A 93 5.78 14.53 9.74
N ILE A 94 4.74 14.75 10.54
CA ILE A 94 4.03 13.68 11.24
C ILE A 94 3.33 12.75 10.24
N ALA A 95 2.63 13.30 9.24
CA ALA A 95 1.98 12.51 8.18
C ALA A 95 3.00 11.70 7.38
N GLN A 96 4.09 12.31 6.91
CA GLN A 96 5.21 11.63 6.24
C GLN A 96 5.84 10.52 7.11
N LYS A 97 5.97 10.75 8.42
CA LYS A 97 6.47 9.75 9.37
C LYS A 97 5.48 8.60 9.59
N ILE A 98 4.18 8.88 9.59
CA ILE A 98 3.11 7.88 9.68
C ILE A 98 3.01 7.08 8.36
N THR A 99 3.21 7.73 7.22
CA THR A 99 3.04 7.12 5.89
C THR A 99 4.30 6.40 5.40
N LYS A 100 5.49 6.83 5.85
CA LYS A 100 6.73 6.08 5.66
C LYS A 100 6.74 4.90 6.62
N GLU A 101 6.11 3.82 6.16
CA GLU A 101 6.19 2.54 6.83
C GLU A 101 7.65 2.19 7.13
N SER A 102 7.92 1.85 8.39
CA SER A 102 9.26 1.39 8.78
C SER A 102 9.58 0.07 8.07
N ASN A 103 10.87 -0.15 7.78
CA ASN A 103 11.31 -1.41 7.18
C ASN A 103 10.88 -2.63 8.03
N GLU A 104 10.86 -2.48 9.35
CA GLU A 104 10.33 -3.48 10.29
C GLU A 104 8.86 -3.80 10.00
N LEU A 105 7.98 -2.79 10.00
CA LEU A 105 6.55 -2.98 9.74
C LEU A 105 6.31 -3.57 8.35
N LYS A 106 7.09 -3.15 7.34
CA LYS A 106 7.01 -3.68 5.99
C LYS A 106 7.28 -5.19 5.95
N ILE A 107 8.35 -5.64 6.62
CA ILE A 107 8.69 -7.06 6.70
C ILE A 107 7.62 -7.81 7.50
N MET A 108 7.20 -7.29 8.66
CA MET A 108 6.17 -7.92 9.48
C MET A 108 4.87 -8.12 8.73
N ARG A 109 4.41 -7.07 8.01
CA ARG A 109 3.20 -7.13 7.20
C ARG A 109 3.31 -8.15 6.09
N GLU A 110 4.41 -8.16 5.33
CA GLU A 110 4.62 -9.13 4.25
C GLU A 110 4.55 -10.57 4.77
N MET A 111 5.26 -10.85 5.87
CA MET A 111 5.31 -12.17 6.48
C MET A 111 3.95 -12.58 7.06
N CYS A 112 3.26 -11.69 7.78
CA CYS A 112 1.93 -11.95 8.32
C CYS A 112 0.93 -12.23 7.20
N LEU A 113 0.87 -11.37 6.17
CA LEU A 113 -0.04 -11.57 5.05
C LEU A 113 0.21 -12.92 4.34
N TYR A 114 1.48 -13.29 4.14
CA TYR A 114 1.83 -14.56 3.52
C TYR A 114 1.37 -15.77 4.37
N ILE A 115 1.65 -15.76 5.67
CA ILE A 115 1.26 -16.84 6.60
C ILE A 115 -0.26 -16.96 6.67
N LEU A 116 -0.94 -15.83 6.93
CA LEU A 116 -2.38 -15.79 7.08
C LEU A 116 -3.07 -16.23 5.79
N TRP A 117 -2.65 -15.72 4.64
CA TRP A 117 -3.21 -16.07 3.35
C TRP A 117 -3.10 -17.58 3.06
N ASN A 118 -1.96 -18.20 3.34
CA ASN A 118 -1.78 -19.63 3.10
C ASN A 118 -2.75 -20.48 3.92
N ILE A 119 -3.01 -20.12 5.18
CA ILE A 119 -3.97 -20.86 6.03
C ILE A 119 -5.40 -20.62 5.57
N LEU A 120 -5.74 -19.36 5.27
CA LEU A 120 -7.08 -18.96 4.86
C LEU A 120 -7.49 -19.55 3.51
N TYR A 121 -6.57 -19.54 2.55
CA TYR A 121 -6.80 -20.05 1.20
C TYR A 121 -6.73 -21.58 1.12
N TYR A 122 -5.87 -22.22 1.93
CA TYR A 122 -5.70 -23.67 1.97
C TYR A 122 -6.03 -24.28 3.34
N PRO A 123 -7.30 -24.19 3.77
CA PRO A 123 -7.72 -24.47 5.15
C PRO A 123 -7.49 -25.92 5.61
N LYS A 124 -7.46 -26.87 4.69
CA LYS A 124 -7.34 -28.31 4.95
C LYS A 124 -5.89 -28.82 4.92
N ILE A 125 -4.94 -28.00 4.45
CA ILE A 125 -3.55 -28.42 4.29
C ILE A 125 -2.80 -28.15 5.60
N MET A 126 -2.54 -29.21 6.36
CA MET A 126 -1.89 -29.13 7.68
C MET A 126 -0.52 -28.43 7.64
N LYS A 127 0.25 -28.61 6.54
CA LYS A 127 1.55 -27.96 6.36
C LYS A 127 1.49 -26.43 6.53
N TYR A 128 0.43 -25.77 6.06
CA TYR A 128 0.31 -24.31 6.16
C TYR A 128 -0.08 -23.83 7.56
N ARG A 129 -0.64 -24.72 8.39
CA ARG A 129 -0.96 -24.45 9.78
C ARG A 129 0.24 -24.62 10.70
N GLN A 130 1.40 -25.00 10.17
CA GLN A 130 2.64 -25.18 10.92
C GLN A 130 3.70 -24.19 10.46
N ILE A 131 4.37 -23.54 11.40
CA ILE A 131 5.52 -22.68 11.15
C ILE A 131 6.74 -23.31 11.81
N ASN A 132 7.67 -23.77 10.98
CA ASN A 132 8.97 -24.20 11.46
C ASN A 132 9.79 -22.98 11.90
N ILE A 133 10.08 -22.87 13.19
CA ILE A 133 10.69 -21.66 13.76
C ILE A 133 12.09 -21.40 13.20
N ASN A 134 12.90 -22.44 12.98
CA ASN A 134 14.25 -22.28 12.42
C ASN A 134 14.21 -21.77 10.97
N SER A 135 13.32 -22.34 10.17
CA SER A 135 13.12 -21.92 8.77
C SER A 135 12.56 -20.50 8.70
N PHE A 136 11.63 -20.16 9.59
CA PHE A 136 11.05 -18.84 9.70
C PHE A 136 12.09 -17.78 10.11
N TYR A 137 12.94 -18.08 11.11
CA TYR A 137 14.05 -17.23 11.51
C TYR A 137 15.00 -16.98 10.33
N LYS A 138 15.41 -18.03 9.61
CA LYS A 138 16.30 -17.90 8.44
C LYS A 138 15.72 -17.00 7.35
N ILE A 139 14.42 -17.13 7.06
CA ILE A 139 13.73 -16.26 6.08
C ILE A 139 13.72 -14.81 6.57
N LEU A 140 13.41 -14.58 7.85
CA LEU A 140 13.44 -13.24 8.44
C LEU A 140 14.83 -12.64 8.42
N THR A 141 15.88 -13.40 8.75
CA THR A 141 17.28 -12.94 8.69
C THR A 141 17.64 -12.41 7.31
N GLN A 142 17.26 -13.14 6.25
CA GLN A 142 17.52 -12.70 4.88
C GLN A 142 16.81 -11.39 4.54
N LYS A 143 15.54 -11.24 4.94
CA LYS A 143 14.79 -10.00 4.75
C LYS A 143 15.37 -8.85 5.58
N CYS A 144 15.69 -9.09 6.85
CA CYS A 144 16.30 -8.09 7.73
C CYS A 144 17.63 -7.57 7.17
N TYR A 145 18.46 -8.46 6.62
CA TYR A 145 19.71 -8.07 5.98
C TYR A 145 19.47 -7.12 4.79
N GLN A 146 18.48 -7.41 3.94
CA GLN A 146 18.14 -6.56 2.79
C GLN A 146 17.66 -5.15 3.19
N PHE A 147 17.04 -5.01 4.35
CA PHE A 147 16.44 -3.76 4.81
C PHE A 147 17.15 -3.11 6.00
N ASN A 148 18.32 -3.62 6.40
CA ASN A 148 19.10 -3.19 7.56
C ASN A 148 18.26 -3.10 8.86
N VAL A 149 17.53 -4.16 9.17
CA VAL A 149 16.65 -4.27 10.35
C VAL A 149 17.27 -5.19 11.40
N ASN A 150 17.11 -4.87 12.69
CA ASN A 150 17.54 -5.74 13.78
C ASN A 150 16.67 -7.00 13.83
N ILE A 151 17.28 -8.16 13.60
CA ILE A 151 16.58 -9.45 13.55
C ILE A 151 16.01 -9.87 14.89
N ASP A 152 16.70 -9.62 16.01
CA ASP A 152 16.29 -10.12 17.32
C ASP A 152 14.99 -9.47 17.78
N THR A 153 14.91 -8.14 17.66
CA THR A 153 13.69 -7.37 17.96
C THR A 153 12.54 -7.77 17.02
N LEU A 154 12.80 -7.86 15.72
CA LEU A 154 11.77 -8.19 14.74
C LEU A 154 11.22 -9.60 14.97
N PHE A 155 12.10 -10.56 15.25
CA PHE A 155 11.72 -11.95 15.46
C PHE A 155 10.91 -12.14 16.74
N ALA A 156 11.28 -11.47 17.83
CA ALA A 156 10.50 -11.47 19.08
C ALA A 156 9.09 -10.90 18.84
N ASN A 157 8.99 -9.77 18.12
CA ASN A 157 7.70 -9.15 17.78
C ASN A 157 6.83 -10.07 16.90
N MET A 158 7.42 -10.74 15.92
CA MET A 158 6.70 -11.68 15.06
C MET A 158 6.19 -12.90 15.84
N GLN A 159 6.98 -13.46 16.74
CA GLN A 159 6.52 -14.56 17.60
C GLN A 159 5.35 -14.13 18.49
N TYR A 160 5.46 -12.96 19.13
CA TYR A 160 4.40 -12.42 19.96
C TYR A 160 3.08 -12.27 19.17
N LEU A 161 3.14 -11.69 17.96
CA LEU A 161 1.97 -11.54 17.10
C LEU A 161 1.34 -12.86 16.69
N LEU A 162 2.15 -13.85 16.31
CA LEU A 162 1.63 -15.16 15.93
C LEU A 162 0.91 -15.83 17.10
N ILE A 163 1.46 -15.71 18.31
CA ILE A 163 0.79 -16.20 19.54
C ILE A 163 -0.52 -15.44 19.77
N GLU A 164 -0.53 -14.11 19.61
CA GLU A 164 -1.75 -13.28 19.71
C GLU A 164 -2.83 -13.73 18.71
N TYR A 165 -2.43 -14.21 17.53
CA TYR A 165 -3.36 -14.71 16.51
C TYR A 165 -3.92 -16.11 16.83
N GLY A 166 -3.42 -16.76 17.87
CA GLY A 166 -3.85 -18.09 18.31
C GLY A 166 -2.90 -19.22 17.90
N PHE A 167 -1.70 -18.93 17.41
CA PHE A 167 -0.70 -19.98 17.21
C PHE A 167 -0.18 -20.47 18.56
N GLN A 168 -0.03 -21.79 18.67
CA GLN A 168 0.45 -22.46 19.87
C GLN A 168 1.83 -23.05 19.64
N LYS A 169 2.69 -22.95 20.64
CA LYS A 169 4.02 -23.57 20.59
C LYS A 169 3.90 -25.07 20.86
N GLY A 170 4.39 -25.88 19.94
CA GLY A 170 4.50 -27.32 20.10
C GLY A 170 5.74 -27.72 20.89
N ASN A 171 5.79 -29.00 21.29
CA ASN A 171 6.92 -29.57 22.04
C ASN A 171 8.24 -29.55 21.26
N ASP A 172 8.16 -29.53 19.93
CA ASP A 172 9.29 -29.42 19.01
C ASP A 172 9.77 -27.95 18.82
N GLY A 173 9.16 -27.01 19.54
CA GLY A 173 9.45 -25.59 19.45
C GLY A 173 8.83 -24.87 18.24
N ASN A 174 8.11 -25.59 17.35
CA ASN A 174 7.42 -24.99 16.21
C ASN A 174 6.07 -24.38 16.62
N LEU A 175 5.50 -23.53 15.77
CA LEU A 175 4.18 -22.94 16.00
C LEU A 175 3.11 -23.63 15.16
N TYR A 176 1.94 -23.83 15.76
CA TYR A 176 0.82 -24.57 15.17
C TYR A 176 -0.50 -23.80 15.31
N TYR A 177 -1.33 -23.83 14.27
CA TYR A 177 -2.65 -23.21 14.27
C TYR A 177 -3.78 -24.24 14.18
N TYR A 178 -4.42 -24.50 15.31
CA TYR A 178 -5.49 -25.50 15.43
C TYR A 178 -6.89 -24.91 15.29
N ASP A 179 -7.03 -23.60 15.44
CA ASP A 179 -8.32 -22.92 15.54
C ASP A 179 -9.04 -22.71 14.18
N THR A 180 -10.24 -22.15 14.30
CA THR A 180 -11.10 -21.79 13.17
C THR A 180 -10.57 -20.56 12.43
N GLN A 181 -10.67 -20.56 11.09
CA GLN A 181 -10.13 -19.49 10.22
C GLN A 181 -10.76 -18.11 10.42
N PHE A 182 -11.90 -18.02 11.11
CA PHE A 182 -12.64 -16.77 11.26
C PHE A 182 -11.80 -15.68 11.93
N LEU A 183 -11.06 -16.03 12.99
CA LEU A 183 -10.19 -15.08 13.69
C LEU A 183 -9.02 -14.61 12.82
N LEU A 184 -8.44 -15.49 11.99
CA LEU A 184 -7.37 -15.12 11.07
C LEU A 184 -7.83 -14.11 10.00
N TRP A 185 -9.09 -14.18 9.58
CA TRP A 185 -9.65 -13.23 8.62
C TRP A 185 -9.62 -11.79 9.15
N LYS A 186 -9.93 -11.62 10.45
CA LYS A 186 -9.85 -10.31 11.13
C LYS A 186 -8.42 -9.74 11.09
N TYR A 187 -7.41 -10.56 11.39
CA TYR A 187 -6.01 -10.13 11.37
C TYR A 187 -5.50 -9.87 9.95
N TYR A 188 -5.95 -10.68 8.99
CA TYR A 188 -5.62 -10.47 7.57
C TYR A 188 -6.14 -9.12 7.08
N ILE A 189 -7.41 -8.80 7.34
CA ILE A 189 -8.00 -7.50 7.00
C ILE A 189 -7.25 -6.36 7.69
N LYS A 190 -6.90 -6.50 8.98
CA LYS A 190 -6.12 -5.50 9.73
C LYS A 190 -4.80 -5.18 9.02
N TRP A 191 -4.03 -6.19 8.59
CA TRP A 191 -2.76 -5.99 7.88
C TRP A 191 -2.92 -5.40 6.48
N ILE A 192 -3.98 -5.76 5.76
CA ILE A 192 -4.31 -5.13 4.48
C ILE A 192 -4.62 -3.65 4.68
N GLY A 193 -5.42 -3.29 5.69
CA GLY A 193 -5.77 -1.91 6.02
C GLY A 193 -4.56 -1.03 6.36
N GLN A 194 -3.50 -1.62 6.92
CA GLN A 194 -2.24 -0.93 7.23
C GLN A 194 -1.32 -0.72 6.02
N GLN A 195 -1.69 -1.19 4.82
CA GLN A 195 -0.97 -0.78 3.62
C GLN A 195 -1.12 0.73 3.43
N PRO A 196 -0.05 1.47 3.10
CA PRO A 196 -0.12 2.91 2.82
C PRO A 196 -1.19 3.26 1.75
N MET A 197 -1.55 2.31 0.87
CA MET A 197 -2.66 2.46 -0.08
C MET A 197 -4.06 2.33 0.54
N CYS A 198 -4.25 1.58 1.63
CA CYS A 198 -5.56 1.25 2.19
C CYS A 198 -6.05 2.21 3.29
N TYR A 199 -5.14 2.92 3.96
CA TYR A 199 -5.51 3.87 5.04
C TYR A 199 -6.47 4.98 4.58
N LEU A 200 -6.54 5.25 3.27
CA LEU A 200 -7.36 6.30 2.67
C LEU A 200 -8.77 5.86 2.23
N PHE A 201 -9.12 4.56 2.34
CA PHE A 201 -10.47 4.07 2.05
C PHE A 201 -11.38 4.01 3.29
N ILE A 202 -10.82 4.13 4.50
CA ILE A 202 -11.57 4.00 5.76
C ILE A 202 -11.95 5.36 6.36
N TYR A 203 -11.34 6.46 5.88
CA TYR A 203 -11.54 7.81 6.40
C TYR A 203 -11.99 8.86 5.36
N ASN A 204 -12.62 8.42 4.26
CA ASN A 204 -13.33 9.30 3.33
C ASN A 204 -14.77 8.85 3.16
#